data_AF-A0A1V1TS04-F1
#
_entry.id   AF-A0A1V1TS04-F1
#
_cell.length_a   1.000
_cell.length_b   1.000
_cell.length_c   1.000
_cell.angle_alpha   90.00
_cell.angle_beta   90.00
_cell.angle_gamma   90.00
#
_symmetry.space_group_name_H-M   'P 1'
#
loop_
_entity.id
_entity.type
_entity.pdbx_description
1 polymer ?
#
loop_
_entity_poly.entity_id
_entity_poly.type
_entity_poly.pdbx_seq_one_letter_code
_entity_poly.pdbx_strand_id
1 'polypeptide(L)'
;MGIANSILYGIFRTDLITSLQTLISDWSSPGHEQDSPTTLALLSILTHIVLEPIHTRLEHRVEIVKLCQPLARSILDRDPTNMRTRPYLRFLLANSQFTEIGSQNAVLSLAHRLLDLSPGICVHADPSYLPIYVPKETERPNWVLTETASEAKESAQLVLRTARSFGDIRTEVLSLTELIRLSANPRTEFDELCELQRVRGDLFGYGQTLPSKYLISKTTSDKETLRKEIAGVLSHVTAAGLGDPNWRWATRMLMYKLEGRPPDGILYLLNEYFADYHNMKTSVLQQILRKMPELSN
;
A
#
# COMPACT_ATOMS: atom_id res chain seq x y z
N MET A 1 -16.87 -17.58 10.57
CA MET A 1 -17.09 -16.15 10.28
C MET A 1 -16.83 -15.85 8.79
N GLY A 2 -17.49 -16.60 7.87
CA GLY A 2 -17.17 -16.58 6.42
C GLY A 2 -18.06 -15.69 5.55
N ILE A 3 -19.02 -14.98 6.16
CA ILE A 3 -20.09 -14.28 5.44
C ILE A 3 -19.68 -12.83 5.09
N ALA A 4 -18.89 -12.16 5.94
CA ALA A 4 -18.42 -10.80 5.67
C ALA A 4 -17.39 -10.74 4.53
N ASN A 5 -16.49 -11.73 4.45
CA ASN A 5 -15.57 -11.85 3.31
C ASN A 5 -16.32 -12.19 2.02
N SER A 6 -17.29 -13.11 2.06
CA SER A 6 -18.10 -13.48 0.88
C SER A 6 -18.87 -12.31 0.26
N ILE A 7 -19.32 -11.33 1.05
CA ILE A 7 -20.10 -10.18 0.56
C ILE A 7 -19.21 -9.18 -0.18
N LEU A 8 -17.99 -8.92 0.29
CA LEU A 8 -17.02 -8.06 -0.41
C LEU A 8 -16.44 -8.74 -1.67
N TYR A 9 -16.23 -10.05 -1.64
CA TYR A 9 -15.83 -10.85 -2.81
C TYR A 9 -16.92 -10.90 -3.91
N GLY A 10 -18.18 -10.66 -3.56
CA GLY A 10 -19.31 -10.72 -4.50
C GLY A 10 -19.64 -9.40 -5.22
N ILE A 11 -19.17 -8.25 -4.72
CA ILE A 11 -19.53 -6.92 -5.27
C ILE A 11 -18.70 -6.58 -6.52
N PHE A 12 -17.45 -7.02 -6.57
CA PHE A 12 -16.58 -6.86 -7.76
C PHE A 12 -16.61 -8.13 -8.60
N ARG A 13 -17.78 -8.45 -9.14
CA ARG A 13 -18.01 -9.53 -10.11
C ARG A 13 -17.10 -9.39 -11.34
N THR A 14 -17.01 -10.46 -12.13
CA THR A 14 -16.35 -10.53 -13.44
C THR A 14 -16.82 -9.48 -14.46
N ASP A 15 -17.91 -8.75 -14.17
CA ASP A 15 -18.49 -7.72 -15.03
C ASP A 15 -18.14 -6.29 -14.61
N LEU A 16 -17.47 -6.04 -13.45
CA LEU A 16 -17.18 -4.66 -12.98
C LEU A 16 -16.52 -3.83 -14.08
N ILE A 17 -15.43 -4.34 -14.66
CA ILE A 17 -14.68 -3.63 -15.68
C ILE A 17 -15.56 -3.31 -16.89
N THR A 18 -16.33 -4.30 -17.35
CA THR A 18 -17.27 -4.13 -18.47
C THR A 18 -18.36 -3.10 -18.14
N SER A 19 -18.92 -3.12 -16.94
CA SER A 19 -19.93 -2.14 -16.51
C SER A 19 -19.36 -0.74 -16.41
N LEU A 20 -18.14 -0.58 -15.87
CA LEU A 20 -17.45 0.71 -15.84
C LEU A 20 -17.11 1.18 -17.26
N GLN A 21 -16.68 0.30 -18.15
CA GLN A 21 -16.44 0.61 -19.57
C GLN A 21 -17.69 1.13 -20.26
N THR A 22 -18.82 0.44 -20.10
CA THR A 22 -20.11 0.88 -20.65
C THR A 22 -20.50 2.24 -20.09
N LEU A 23 -20.45 2.41 -18.76
CA LEU A 23 -20.78 3.68 -18.11
C LEU A 23 -19.94 4.86 -18.63
N ILE A 24 -18.62 4.67 -18.74
CA ILE A 24 -17.72 5.73 -19.24
C ILE A 24 -17.93 5.98 -20.73
N SER A 25 -18.22 4.95 -21.52
CA SER A 25 -18.51 5.09 -22.96
C SER A 25 -19.81 5.83 -23.20
N ASP A 26 -20.86 5.52 -22.44
CA ASP A 26 -22.16 6.20 -22.49
C ASP A 26 -22.00 7.67 -22.07
N TRP A 27 -21.28 7.93 -20.97
CA TRP A 27 -20.99 9.30 -20.54
C TRP A 27 -20.14 10.09 -21.56
N SER A 28 -19.23 9.40 -22.26
CA SER A 28 -18.33 9.98 -23.26
C SER A 28 -18.90 10.03 -24.67
N SER A 29 -20.17 9.65 -24.85
CA SER A 29 -20.79 9.56 -26.16
C SER A 29 -20.96 10.94 -26.82
N PRO A 30 -20.66 11.06 -28.12
CA PRO A 30 -20.91 12.28 -28.87
C PRO A 30 -22.38 12.68 -28.80
N GLY A 31 -22.65 13.94 -28.44
CA GLY A 31 -24.01 14.49 -28.32
C GLY A 31 -24.59 14.50 -26.90
N HIS A 32 -23.88 13.94 -25.90
CA HIS A 32 -24.23 14.12 -24.50
C HIS A 32 -23.56 15.39 -23.94
N GLU A 33 -24.33 16.27 -23.29
CA GLU A 33 -23.78 17.41 -22.56
C GLU A 33 -23.08 16.91 -21.30
N GLN A 34 -21.75 16.74 -21.37
CA GLN A 34 -20.97 16.39 -20.18
C GLN A 34 -20.78 17.60 -19.28
N ASP A 35 -21.29 17.51 -18.05
CA ASP A 35 -21.03 18.49 -17.00
C ASP A 35 -19.77 18.13 -16.18
N SER A 36 -19.12 19.16 -15.64
CA SER A 36 -17.90 19.00 -14.84
C SER A 36 -18.14 18.21 -13.53
N PRO A 37 -19.18 18.51 -12.71
CA PRO A 37 -19.47 17.74 -11.50
C PRO A 37 -19.59 16.24 -11.71
N THR A 38 -20.34 15.79 -12.71
CA THR A 38 -20.52 14.36 -13.02
C THR A 38 -19.20 13.72 -13.47
N THR A 39 -18.44 14.41 -14.32
CA THR A 39 -17.11 13.94 -14.76
C THR A 39 -16.15 13.77 -13.58
N LEU A 40 -16.15 14.73 -12.65
CA LEU A 40 -15.35 14.66 -11.41
C LEU A 40 -15.82 13.55 -10.47
N ALA A 41 -17.13 13.33 -10.36
CA ALA A 41 -17.70 12.25 -9.54
C ALA A 41 -17.29 10.87 -10.07
N LEU A 42 -17.41 10.65 -11.39
CA LEU A 42 -16.95 9.43 -12.04
C LEU A 42 -15.45 9.21 -11.82
N LEU A 43 -14.63 10.26 -12.03
CA LEU A 43 -13.20 10.17 -11.78
C LEU A 43 -12.88 9.86 -10.31
N SER A 44 -13.66 10.43 -9.38
CA SER A 44 -13.51 10.16 -7.95
C SER A 44 -13.80 8.70 -7.60
N ILE A 45 -14.82 8.10 -8.19
CA ILE A 45 -15.18 6.69 -7.96
C ILE A 45 -14.07 5.79 -8.48
N LEU A 46 -13.63 5.99 -9.73
CA LEU A 46 -12.61 5.14 -10.34
C LEU A 46 -11.27 5.23 -9.60
N THR A 47 -10.83 6.45 -9.26
CA THR A 47 -9.57 6.65 -8.53
C THR A 47 -9.61 6.10 -7.12
N HIS A 48 -10.78 6.13 -6.45
CA HIS A 48 -10.97 5.46 -5.17
C HIS A 48 -10.85 3.94 -5.30
N ILE A 49 -11.45 3.32 -6.32
CA ILE A 49 -11.34 1.88 -6.56
C ILE A 49 -9.89 1.45 -6.79
N VAL A 50 -9.10 2.28 -7.48
CA VAL A 50 -7.71 1.99 -7.83
C VAL A 50 -6.74 2.17 -6.66
N LEU A 51 -6.87 3.28 -5.93
CA LEU A 51 -5.88 3.67 -4.92
C LEU A 51 -6.13 3.06 -3.55
N GLU A 52 -7.39 2.73 -3.24
CA GLU A 52 -7.71 2.11 -1.96
C GLU A 52 -7.46 0.59 -2.04
N PRO A 53 -7.10 -0.03 -0.91
CA PRO A 53 -6.83 -1.46 -0.79
C PRO A 53 -8.13 -2.27 -0.83
N ILE A 54 -8.77 -2.25 -1.99
CA ILE A 54 -9.88 -3.11 -2.36
C ILE A 54 -9.25 -4.35 -3.01
N HIS A 55 -9.81 -5.55 -2.80
CA HIS A 55 -9.35 -6.82 -3.37
C HIS A 55 -9.45 -6.92 -4.92
N THR A 56 -9.28 -5.80 -5.61
CA THR A 56 -9.15 -5.64 -7.05
C THR A 56 -7.76 -6.12 -7.48
N ARG A 57 -7.73 -6.99 -8.48
CA ARG A 57 -6.48 -7.48 -9.08
C ARG A 57 -5.71 -6.35 -9.75
N LEU A 58 -4.39 -6.48 -9.84
CA LEU A 58 -3.53 -5.48 -10.48
C LEU A 58 -3.96 -5.20 -11.93
N GLU A 59 -4.26 -6.25 -12.70
CA GLU A 59 -4.77 -6.15 -14.09
C GLU A 59 -6.01 -5.25 -14.20
N HIS A 60 -6.97 -5.43 -13.29
CA HIS A 60 -8.18 -4.62 -13.23
C HIS A 60 -7.89 -3.18 -12.83
N ARG A 61 -6.94 -2.92 -11.91
CA ARG A 61 -6.54 -1.54 -11.55
C ARG A 61 -5.94 -0.81 -12.75
N VAL A 62 -5.07 -1.48 -13.52
CA VAL A 62 -4.50 -0.93 -14.77
C VAL A 62 -5.60 -0.59 -15.76
N GLU A 63 -6.59 -1.47 -15.94
CA GLU A 63 -7.75 -1.22 -16.81
C GLU A 63 -8.59 -0.03 -16.33
N ILE A 64 -8.89 0.05 -15.04
CA ILE A 64 -9.66 1.17 -14.48
C ILE A 64 -8.93 2.50 -14.68
N VAL A 65 -7.60 2.54 -14.52
CA VAL A 65 -6.85 3.78 -14.80
C VAL A 65 -6.95 4.19 -16.27
N LYS A 66 -6.99 3.25 -17.21
CA LYS A 66 -7.26 3.57 -18.62
C LYS A 66 -8.65 4.20 -18.80
N LEU A 67 -9.65 3.79 -18.02
CA LEU A 67 -10.99 4.42 -18.02
C LEU A 67 -10.99 5.83 -17.42
N CYS A 68 -10.07 6.14 -16.51
CA CYS A 68 -9.91 7.49 -15.97
C CYS A 68 -9.39 8.50 -17.01
N GLN A 69 -8.56 8.04 -17.96
CA GLN A 69 -7.88 8.92 -18.94
C GLN A 69 -8.84 9.82 -19.76
N PRO A 70 -9.92 9.31 -20.38
CA PRO A 70 -10.85 10.18 -21.11
C PRO A 70 -11.55 11.21 -20.19
N LEU A 71 -11.88 10.85 -18.95
CA LEU A 71 -12.47 11.78 -17.98
C LEU A 71 -11.49 12.89 -17.60
N ALA A 72 -10.24 12.53 -17.33
CA ALA A 72 -9.18 13.48 -16.98
C ALA A 72 -8.87 14.43 -18.15
N ARG A 73 -8.88 13.93 -19.39
CA ARG A 73 -8.76 14.77 -20.61
C ARG A 73 -9.93 15.73 -20.73
N SER A 74 -11.17 15.26 -20.54
CA SER A 74 -12.34 16.13 -20.57
C SER A 74 -12.27 17.27 -19.54
N ILE A 75 -11.77 16.99 -18.33
CA ILE A 75 -11.51 18.02 -17.32
C ILE A 75 -10.44 19.02 -17.81
N LEU A 76 -9.32 18.53 -18.32
CA LEU A 76 -8.23 19.38 -18.84
C LEU A 76 -8.70 20.29 -19.97
N ASP A 77 -9.50 19.76 -20.89
CA ASP A 77 -9.93 20.50 -22.09
C ASP A 77 -11.05 21.52 -21.79
N ARG A 78 -11.97 21.18 -20.86
CA ARG A 78 -13.19 21.98 -20.61
C ARG A 78 -13.07 22.91 -19.42
N ASP A 79 -12.46 22.47 -18.33
CA ASP A 79 -12.29 23.26 -17.12
C ASP A 79 -10.99 22.91 -16.37
N PRO A 80 -9.85 23.46 -16.84
CA PRO A 80 -8.55 23.22 -16.23
C PRO A 80 -8.47 23.61 -14.74
N THR A 81 -9.36 24.47 -14.26
CA THR A 81 -9.36 24.86 -12.84
C THR A 81 -9.64 23.67 -11.93
N ASN A 82 -10.36 22.66 -12.44
CA ASN A 82 -10.66 21.44 -11.71
C ASN A 82 -9.49 20.46 -11.60
N MET A 83 -8.34 20.73 -12.25
CA MET A 83 -7.13 19.91 -12.08
C MET A 83 -6.60 19.92 -10.64
N ARG A 84 -6.97 20.93 -9.85
CA ARG A 84 -6.57 21.06 -8.43
C ARG A 84 -7.49 20.29 -7.48
N THR A 85 -8.57 19.70 -7.98
CA THR A 85 -9.54 18.96 -7.16
C THR A 85 -9.00 17.59 -6.76
N ARG A 86 -9.47 17.06 -5.63
CA ARG A 86 -9.09 15.74 -5.12
C ARG A 86 -9.20 14.62 -6.18
N PRO A 87 -10.29 14.49 -6.96
CA PRO A 87 -10.41 13.43 -7.96
C PRO A 87 -9.29 13.47 -9.02
N TYR A 88 -8.94 14.67 -9.49
CA TYR A 88 -7.88 14.84 -10.48
C TYR A 88 -6.49 14.56 -9.89
N LEU A 89 -6.22 15.06 -8.69
CA LEU A 89 -4.97 14.79 -7.97
C LEU A 89 -4.77 13.29 -7.71
N ARG A 90 -5.84 12.58 -7.32
CA ARG A 90 -5.81 11.13 -7.14
C ARG A 90 -5.64 10.41 -8.48
N PHE A 91 -6.20 10.92 -9.58
CA PHE A 91 -5.91 10.38 -10.90
C PHE A 91 -4.42 10.48 -11.25
N LEU A 92 -3.76 11.59 -10.98
CA LEU A 92 -2.31 11.72 -11.22
C LEU A 92 -1.50 10.68 -10.45
N LEU A 93 -1.83 10.43 -9.17
CA LEU A 93 -1.21 9.37 -8.38
C LEU A 93 -1.50 7.97 -8.95
N ALA A 94 -2.75 7.69 -9.31
CA ALA A 94 -3.14 6.41 -9.89
C ALA A 94 -2.46 6.17 -11.24
N ASN A 95 -2.32 7.20 -12.06
CA ASN A 95 -1.62 7.13 -13.33
C ASN A 95 -0.12 6.84 -13.13
N SER A 96 0.53 7.57 -12.21
CA SER A 96 1.92 7.31 -11.78
C SER A 96 2.10 5.86 -11.29
N GLN A 97 1.16 5.36 -10.48
CA GLN A 97 1.24 4.03 -9.88
C GLN A 97 0.96 2.89 -10.86
N PHE A 98 0.02 3.07 -11.80
CA PHE A 98 -0.55 1.94 -12.55
C PHE A 98 -0.40 2.02 -14.07
N THR A 99 0.15 3.11 -14.63
CA THR A 99 0.42 3.21 -16.07
C THR A 99 1.90 3.34 -16.38
N GLU A 100 2.68 3.93 -15.48
CA GLU A 100 4.13 3.94 -15.64
C GLU A 100 4.71 2.57 -15.28
N ILE A 101 5.27 1.91 -16.28
CA ILE A 101 6.06 0.69 -16.15
C ILE A 101 7.12 0.86 -15.04
N GLY A 102 7.61 2.09 -14.81
CA GLY A 102 8.59 2.44 -13.78
C GLY A 102 8.13 2.20 -12.34
N SER A 103 6.98 2.72 -11.90
CA SER A 103 6.55 2.64 -10.48
C SER A 103 6.17 1.21 -10.08
N GLN A 104 5.39 0.52 -10.92
CA GLN A 104 5.01 -0.88 -10.66
C GLN A 104 6.25 -1.78 -10.63
N ASN A 105 7.15 -1.64 -11.62
CA ASN A 105 8.37 -2.42 -11.63
C ASN A 105 9.30 -2.04 -10.49
N ALA A 106 9.31 -0.80 -10.00
CA ALA A 106 10.13 -0.39 -8.86
C ALA A 106 9.73 -1.17 -7.59
N VAL A 107 8.45 -1.20 -7.23
CA VAL A 107 7.99 -1.92 -6.03
C VAL A 107 8.03 -3.43 -6.20
N LEU A 108 7.60 -3.95 -7.36
CA LEU A 108 7.69 -5.38 -7.63
C LEU A 108 9.15 -5.84 -7.71
N SER A 109 10.05 -5.05 -8.28
CA SER A 109 11.48 -5.36 -8.27
C SER A 109 12.09 -5.24 -6.88
N LEU A 110 11.62 -4.35 -6.01
CA LEU A 110 12.05 -4.31 -4.61
C LEU A 110 11.60 -5.57 -3.88
N ALA A 111 10.31 -5.92 -3.97
CA ALA A 111 9.78 -7.13 -3.36
C ALA A 111 10.47 -8.39 -3.91
N HIS A 112 10.63 -8.51 -5.23
CA HIS A 112 11.37 -9.62 -5.85
C HIS A 112 12.83 -9.63 -5.41
N ARG A 113 13.55 -8.50 -5.39
CA ARG A 113 14.93 -8.45 -4.89
C ARG A 113 15.02 -8.88 -3.42
N LEU A 114 14.11 -8.43 -2.57
CA LEU A 114 14.05 -8.84 -1.16
C LEU A 114 13.76 -10.34 -1.03
N LEU A 115 12.92 -10.90 -1.91
CA LEU A 115 12.60 -12.33 -1.95
C LEU A 115 13.73 -13.19 -2.52
N ASP A 116 14.43 -12.73 -3.53
CA ASP A 116 15.43 -13.50 -4.28
C ASP A 116 16.81 -13.43 -3.61
N LEU A 117 17.17 -12.26 -3.06
CA LEU A 117 18.50 -12.02 -2.51
C LEU A 117 18.57 -12.23 -0.99
N SER A 118 17.43 -12.29 -0.30
CA SER A 118 17.42 -12.32 1.17
C SER A 118 16.69 -13.56 1.72
N PRO A 119 17.23 -14.22 2.77
CA PRO A 119 16.69 -15.47 3.29
C PRO A 119 15.38 -15.31 4.09
N GLY A 120 15.06 -14.10 4.57
CA GLY A 120 13.79 -13.77 5.21
C GLY A 120 12.56 -13.71 4.27
N ILE A 121 11.46 -13.23 4.85
CA ILE A 121 10.12 -13.24 4.25
C ILE A 121 9.68 -11.80 3.95
N CYS A 122 9.20 -11.57 2.73
CA CYS A 122 8.60 -10.29 2.34
C CYS A 122 7.08 -10.45 2.32
N VAL A 123 6.39 -9.69 3.18
CA VAL A 123 4.93 -9.58 3.16
C VAL A 123 4.57 -8.33 2.35
N HIS A 124 3.96 -8.55 1.20
CA HIS A 124 3.49 -7.51 0.28
C HIS A 124 2.14 -7.94 -0.28
N ALA A 125 1.10 -7.81 0.54
CA ALA A 125 -0.21 -8.36 0.24
C ALA A 125 -0.98 -7.58 -0.83
N ASP A 126 -0.62 -6.30 -1.05
CA ASP A 126 -1.24 -5.39 -2.01
C ASP A 126 -0.16 -4.39 -2.52
N PRO A 127 -0.06 -4.14 -3.84
CA PRO A 127 0.84 -3.14 -4.42
C PRO A 127 0.67 -1.72 -3.86
N SER A 128 -0.51 -1.42 -3.30
CA SER A 128 -0.83 -0.13 -2.68
C SER A 128 -0.41 -0.03 -1.21
N TYR A 129 0.25 -1.04 -0.63
CA TYR A 129 0.98 -0.93 0.63
C TYR A 129 2.51 -0.90 0.45
N LEU A 130 3.24 -0.57 1.52
CA LEU A 130 4.69 -0.68 1.54
C LEU A 130 5.10 -2.12 1.88
N PRO A 131 6.20 -2.65 1.31
CA PRO A 131 6.64 -4.00 1.61
C PRO A 131 7.13 -4.10 3.06
N ILE A 132 6.79 -5.19 3.73
CA ILE A 132 7.28 -5.51 5.08
C ILE A 132 8.25 -6.67 4.96
N TYR A 133 9.44 -6.51 5.52
CA TYR A 133 10.44 -7.57 5.53
C TYR A 133 10.66 -8.11 6.93
N VAL A 134 10.53 -9.42 7.07
CA VAL A 134 10.80 -10.18 8.29
C VAL A 134 12.11 -10.94 8.11
N PRO A 135 13.17 -10.61 8.86
CA PRO A 135 14.44 -11.33 8.74
C PRO A 135 14.33 -12.75 9.32
N LYS A 136 14.97 -13.70 8.65
CA LYS A 136 15.18 -15.07 9.12
C LYS A 136 16.20 -15.10 10.26
N GLU A 137 17.34 -14.45 10.07
CA GLU A 137 18.45 -14.44 11.03
C GLU A 137 18.96 -13.01 11.25
N THR A 138 20.23 -12.75 10.94
CA THR A 138 20.92 -11.48 11.17
C THR A 138 21.09 -10.66 9.90
N GLU A 139 20.44 -11.06 8.81
CA GLU A 139 20.55 -10.37 7.55
C GLU A 139 20.07 -8.92 7.65
N ARG A 140 20.69 -8.09 6.83
CA ARG A 140 20.46 -6.65 6.78
C ARG A 140 19.90 -6.31 5.39
N PRO A 141 18.61 -6.55 5.15
CA PRO A 141 17.98 -6.16 3.90
C PRO A 141 18.11 -4.64 3.74
N ASN A 142 18.25 -4.18 2.51
CA ASN A 142 18.33 -2.76 2.22
C ASN A 142 17.16 -2.36 1.31
N TRP A 143 16.61 -1.17 1.57
CA TRP A 143 15.78 -0.46 0.61
C TRP A 143 16.65 -0.05 -0.59
N VAL A 144 16.69 -0.87 -1.63
CA VAL A 144 17.46 -0.59 -2.85
C VAL A 144 16.50 -0.57 -4.03
N LEU A 145 16.19 0.64 -4.46
CA LEU A 145 15.53 0.89 -5.72
C LEU A 145 16.56 1.36 -6.74
N THR A 146 16.50 0.78 -7.93
CA THR A 146 17.06 1.39 -9.12
C THR A 146 16.27 2.67 -9.40
N GLU A 147 16.95 3.80 -9.55
CA GLU A 147 16.32 5.13 -9.73
C GLU A 147 15.15 5.02 -10.72
N THR A 148 13.97 5.41 -10.24
CA THR A 148 12.71 5.35 -10.99
C THR A 148 12.60 6.56 -11.91
N ALA A 149 11.70 6.51 -12.91
CA ALA A 149 11.44 7.62 -13.81
C ALA A 149 11.14 8.91 -13.03
N SER A 150 11.82 10.00 -13.37
CA SER A 150 11.67 11.30 -12.68
C SER A 150 10.23 11.82 -12.72
N GLU A 151 9.48 11.50 -13.77
CA GLU A 151 8.12 11.98 -14.03
C GLU A 151 7.08 11.51 -12.99
N ALA A 152 7.06 10.22 -12.63
CA ALA A 152 6.21 9.71 -11.54
C ALA A 152 6.50 10.42 -10.20
N LYS A 153 7.79 10.62 -9.90
CA LYS A 153 8.21 11.27 -8.65
C LYS A 153 7.78 12.74 -8.62
N GLU A 154 7.98 13.46 -9.73
CA GLU A 154 7.53 14.85 -9.88
C GLU A 154 6.01 14.98 -9.74
N SER A 155 5.27 14.05 -10.34
CA SER A 155 3.80 13.98 -10.24
C SER A 155 3.36 13.76 -8.79
N ALA A 156 3.96 12.80 -8.08
CA ALA A 156 3.65 12.55 -6.68
C ALA A 156 4.00 13.76 -5.77
N GLN A 157 5.10 14.46 -6.04
CA GLN A 157 5.46 15.69 -5.33
C GLN A 157 4.49 16.85 -5.60
N LEU A 158 4.05 17.02 -6.85
CA LEU A 158 3.04 18.02 -7.21
C LEU A 158 1.73 17.76 -6.45
N VAL A 159 1.29 16.51 -6.43
CA VAL A 159 0.08 16.12 -5.71
C VAL A 159 0.24 16.36 -4.20
N LEU A 160 1.39 15.98 -3.62
CA LEU A 160 1.69 16.22 -2.21
C LEU A 160 1.57 17.71 -1.83
N ARG A 161 2.23 18.59 -2.60
CA ARG A 161 2.18 20.05 -2.36
C ARG A 161 0.75 20.59 -2.46
N THR A 162 0.00 20.12 -3.45
CA THR A 162 -1.37 20.57 -3.68
C THR A 162 -2.30 20.07 -2.57
N ALA A 163 -2.21 18.80 -2.18
CA ALA A 163 -2.99 18.21 -1.10
C ALA A 163 -2.76 18.96 0.23
N ARG A 164 -1.50 19.27 0.56
CA ARG A 164 -1.14 20.09 1.72
C ARG A 164 -1.79 21.47 1.71
N SER A 165 -1.78 22.15 0.55
CA SER A 165 -2.38 23.48 0.41
C SER A 165 -3.90 23.51 0.67
N PHE A 166 -4.57 22.37 0.50
CA PHE A 166 -6.02 22.21 0.74
C PHE A 166 -6.34 21.43 2.02
N GLY A 167 -5.35 20.98 2.79
CA GLY A 167 -5.56 20.12 3.95
C GLY A 167 -6.14 18.74 3.62
N ASP A 168 -5.93 18.24 2.40
CA ASP A 168 -6.43 16.91 1.98
C ASP A 168 -5.52 15.78 2.48
N ILE A 169 -5.66 15.48 3.77
CA ILE A 169 -4.82 14.50 4.50
C ILE A 169 -4.81 13.12 3.83
N ARG A 170 -5.95 12.66 3.31
CA ARG A 170 -6.02 11.32 2.68
C ARG A 170 -5.16 11.26 1.43
N THR A 171 -5.16 12.32 0.62
CA THR A 171 -4.33 12.39 -0.58
C THR A 171 -2.87 12.61 -0.21
N GLU A 172 -2.58 13.37 0.85
CA GLU A 172 -1.22 13.52 1.40
C GLU A 172 -0.61 12.18 1.81
N VAL A 173 -1.35 11.33 2.53
CA VAL A 173 -0.92 9.96 2.91
C VAL A 173 -0.58 9.12 1.67
N LEU A 174 -1.45 9.14 0.65
CA LEU A 174 -1.21 8.41 -0.60
C LEU A 174 0.02 8.92 -1.34
N SER A 175 0.23 10.23 -1.40
CA SER A 175 1.41 10.83 -2.04
C SER A 175 2.71 10.49 -1.31
N LEU A 176 2.74 10.56 0.02
CA LEU A 176 3.93 10.18 0.80
C LEU A 176 4.24 8.69 0.62
N THR A 177 3.22 7.84 0.64
CA THR A 177 3.37 6.39 0.37
C THR A 177 3.98 6.15 -1.00
N GLU A 178 3.54 6.89 -2.02
CA GLU A 178 4.10 6.78 -3.37
C GLU A 178 5.54 7.31 -3.45
N LEU A 179 5.85 8.43 -2.82
CA LEU A 179 7.21 8.95 -2.80
C LEU A 179 8.19 8.00 -2.11
N ILE A 180 7.76 7.30 -1.06
CA ILE A 180 8.56 6.25 -0.43
C ILE A 180 8.92 5.17 -1.47
N ARG A 181 7.95 4.73 -2.30
CA ARG A 181 8.16 3.73 -3.35
C ARG A 181 9.02 4.19 -4.51
N LEU A 182 9.11 5.49 -4.75
CA LEU A 182 9.87 6.08 -5.86
C LEU A 182 11.25 6.60 -5.40
N SER A 183 11.57 6.51 -4.11
CA SER A 183 12.80 7.07 -3.55
C SER A 183 13.79 5.97 -3.18
N ALA A 184 15.03 6.08 -3.68
CA ALA A 184 16.13 5.23 -3.27
C ALA A 184 16.51 5.42 -1.79
N ASN A 185 16.20 6.59 -1.21
CA ASN A 185 16.40 6.88 0.21
C ASN A 185 15.14 7.57 0.78
N PRO A 186 14.11 6.79 1.16
CA PRO A 186 12.79 7.31 1.52
C PRO A 186 12.69 7.76 2.99
N ARG A 187 13.82 7.99 3.69
CA ARG A 187 13.80 8.20 5.15
C ARG A 187 12.96 9.41 5.55
N THR A 188 13.12 10.53 4.86
CA THR A 188 12.36 11.76 5.14
C THR A 188 10.87 11.52 4.92
N GLU A 189 10.50 10.88 3.82
CA GLU A 189 9.10 10.59 3.49
C GLU A 189 8.46 9.60 4.48
N PHE A 190 9.22 8.61 4.96
CA PHE A 190 8.77 7.72 6.04
C PHE A 190 8.51 8.47 7.34
N ASP A 191 9.42 9.36 7.75
CA ASP A 191 9.27 10.12 9.00
C ASP A 191 8.08 11.09 8.91
N GLU A 192 7.90 11.77 7.75
CA GLU A 192 6.73 12.61 7.49
C GLU A 192 5.41 11.82 7.51
N LEU A 193 5.36 10.64 6.87
CA LEU A 193 4.16 9.79 6.85
C LEU A 193 3.79 9.30 8.25
N CYS A 194 4.79 8.80 8.99
CA CYS A 194 4.60 8.33 10.35
C CYS A 194 4.07 9.44 11.27
N GLU A 195 4.65 10.63 11.19
CA GLU A 195 4.21 11.76 12.01
C GLU A 195 2.79 12.21 11.63
N LEU A 196 2.48 12.28 10.34
CA LEU A 196 1.14 12.63 9.86
C LEU A 196 0.09 11.65 10.40
N GLN A 197 0.34 10.34 10.29
CA GLN A 197 -0.59 9.30 10.76
C GLN A 197 -0.75 9.35 12.28
N ARG A 198 0.35 9.54 13.02
CA ARG A 198 0.35 9.63 14.49
C ARG A 198 -0.43 10.84 15.00
N VAL A 199 -0.15 12.04 14.47
CA VAL A 199 -0.81 13.30 14.88
C VAL A 199 -2.32 13.28 14.57
N ARG A 200 -2.72 12.57 13.52
CA ARG A 200 -4.14 12.43 13.12
C ARG A 200 -4.86 11.29 13.83
N GLY A 201 -4.18 10.51 14.66
CA GLY A 201 -4.76 9.36 15.35
C GLY A 201 -5.07 8.18 14.43
N ASP A 202 -4.49 8.15 13.23
CA ASP A 202 -4.57 6.99 12.31
C ASP A 202 -3.58 5.92 12.76
N LEU A 203 -3.89 5.27 13.89
CA LEU A 203 -3.07 4.21 14.46
C LEU A 203 -2.99 2.98 13.55
N PHE A 204 -4.02 2.76 12.72
CA PHE A 204 -4.05 1.66 11.78
C PHE A 204 -3.06 1.89 10.64
N GLY A 205 -3.13 3.04 9.96
CA GLY A 205 -2.18 3.41 8.92
C GLY A 205 -0.75 3.52 9.45
N TYR A 206 -0.57 4.12 10.65
CA TYR A 206 0.73 4.17 11.32
C TYR A 206 1.29 2.76 11.57
N GLY A 207 0.47 1.86 12.08
CA GLY A 207 0.84 0.46 12.30
C GLY A 207 1.20 -0.27 10.99
N GLN A 208 0.53 0.04 9.88
CA GLN A 208 0.85 -0.53 8.57
C GLN A 208 2.20 -0.01 8.02
N THR A 209 2.52 1.27 8.23
CA THR A 209 3.76 1.89 7.75
C THR A 209 4.99 1.47 8.55
N LEU A 210 4.87 1.37 9.88
CA LEU A 210 6.00 1.16 10.79
C LEU A 210 6.89 -0.04 10.45
N PRO A 211 6.37 -1.26 10.23
CA PRO A 211 7.21 -2.44 9.97
C PRO A 211 8.08 -2.28 8.71
N SER A 212 7.62 -1.53 7.71
CA SER A 212 8.40 -1.24 6.50
C SER A 212 9.65 -0.40 6.79
N LYS A 213 9.67 0.39 7.88
CA LYS A 213 10.87 1.16 8.28
C LYS A 213 12.06 0.27 8.65
N TYR A 214 11.86 -1.03 8.90
CA TYR A 214 12.97 -1.95 9.14
C TYR A 214 13.98 -1.93 7.99
N LEU A 215 13.50 -1.84 6.74
CA LEU A 215 14.32 -1.82 5.52
C LEU A 215 15.26 -0.60 5.40
N ILE A 216 14.97 0.46 6.16
CA ILE A 216 15.79 1.69 6.20
C ILE A 216 16.47 1.91 7.56
N SER A 217 16.25 1.01 8.53
CA SER A 217 16.79 1.09 9.90
C SER A 217 18.18 0.46 9.97
N LYS A 218 19.21 1.26 9.70
CA LYS A 218 20.59 0.77 9.50
C LYS A 218 21.40 0.73 10.80
N THR A 219 21.09 1.60 11.76
CA THR A 219 21.82 1.70 13.02
C THR A 219 21.12 0.95 14.16
N THR A 220 21.87 0.62 15.22
CA THR A 220 21.27 0.06 16.45
C THR A 220 20.26 1.03 17.06
N SER A 221 20.53 2.34 16.98
CA SER A 221 19.60 3.37 17.46
C SER A 221 18.30 3.38 16.65
N ASP A 222 18.36 3.28 15.31
CA ASP A 222 17.16 3.22 14.47
C ASP A 222 16.30 2.01 14.85
N LYS A 223 16.94 0.85 15.02
CA LYS A 223 16.25 -0.41 15.37
C LYS A 223 15.62 -0.36 16.75
N GLU A 224 16.29 0.26 17.72
CA GLU A 224 15.74 0.44 19.07
C GLU A 224 14.56 1.40 19.10
N THR A 225 14.61 2.49 18.31
CA THR A 225 13.46 3.39 18.12
C THR A 225 12.29 2.64 17.50
N LEU A 226 12.53 1.93 16.38
CA LEU A 226 11.49 1.15 15.70
C LEU A 226 10.87 0.10 16.62
N ARG A 227 11.68 -0.57 17.45
CA ARG A 227 11.21 -1.54 18.45
C ARG A 227 10.22 -0.92 19.44
N LYS A 228 10.54 0.27 19.97
CA LYS A 228 9.65 0.99 20.90
C LYS A 228 8.34 1.40 20.23
N GLU A 229 8.40 1.89 18.99
CA GLU A 229 7.22 2.29 18.22
C GLU A 229 6.31 1.09 17.92
N ILE A 230 6.87 -0.03 17.47
CA ILE A 230 6.11 -1.27 17.20
C ILE A 230 5.47 -1.82 18.47
N ALA A 231 6.19 -1.83 19.60
CA ALA A 231 5.62 -2.24 20.89
C ALA A 231 4.40 -1.39 21.27
N GLY A 232 4.51 -0.07 21.11
CA GLY A 232 3.42 0.86 21.36
C GLY A 232 2.18 0.51 20.53
N VAL A 233 2.33 0.35 19.22
CA VAL A 233 1.20 0.01 18.33
C VAL A 233 0.60 -1.36 18.65
N LEU A 234 1.43 -2.39 18.84
CA LEU A 234 0.94 -3.73 19.14
C LEU A 234 0.11 -3.79 20.44
N SER A 235 0.44 -2.97 21.44
CA SER A 235 -0.34 -2.87 22.68
C SER A 235 -1.76 -2.31 22.47
N HIS A 236 -1.97 -1.50 21.43
CA HIS A 236 -3.27 -0.92 21.09
C HIS A 236 -4.07 -1.79 20.12
N VAL A 237 -3.42 -2.44 19.16
CA VAL A 237 -4.09 -3.21 18.10
C VAL A 237 -4.63 -4.55 18.59
N THR A 238 -3.96 -5.20 19.54
CA THR A 238 -4.45 -6.45 20.17
C THR A 238 -5.77 -6.23 20.92
N ALA A 239 -5.98 -5.05 21.49
CA ALA A 239 -7.22 -4.70 22.18
C ALA A 239 -8.40 -4.47 21.22
N ALA A 240 -8.14 -4.07 19.97
CA ALA A 240 -9.17 -3.66 19.02
C ALA A 240 -9.58 -4.74 18.00
N GLY A 241 -8.83 -5.84 17.87
CA GLY A 241 -9.15 -6.90 16.90
C GLY A 241 -9.07 -6.47 15.42
N LEU A 242 -8.42 -5.34 15.13
CA LEU A 242 -8.26 -4.76 13.79
C LEU A 242 -6.93 -5.21 13.14
N GLY A 243 -6.89 -5.43 11.82
CA GLY A 243 -5.65 -5.78 11.10
C GLY A 243 -5.73 -7.02 10.22
N ASP A 244 -5.11 -6.91 9.04
CA ASP A 244 -4.81 -8.05 8.16
C ASP A 244 -3.93 -9.07 8.90
N PRO A 245 -4.25 -10.38 8.88
CA PRO A 245 -3.47 -11.41 9.56
C PRO A 245 -2.00 -11.45 9.12
N ASN A 246 -1.71 -11.20 7.83
CA ASN A 246 -0.32 -11.22 7.35
C ASN A 246 0.48 -10.05 7.94
N TRP A 247 -0.13 -8.85 8.00
CA TRP A 247 0.48 -7.68 8.62
C TRP A 247 0.74 -7.90 10.13
N ARG A 248 -0.23 -8.43 10.88
CA ARG A 248 -0.08 -8.67 12.32
C ARG A 248 1.08 -9.61 12.61
N TRP A 249 1.12 -10.72 11.88
CA TRP A 249 2.19 -11.69 12.00
C TRP A 249 3.54 -11.05 11.65
N ALA A 250 3.65 -10.36 10.52
CA ALA A 250 4.91 -9.77 10.08
C ALA A 250 5.45 -8.75 11.11
N THR A 251 4.56 -7.92 11.66
CA THR A 251 4.88 -6.92 12.67
C THR A 251 5.36 -7.56 13.96
N ARG A 252 4.68 -8.61 14.43
CA ARG A 252 5.08 -9.36 15.63
C ARG A 252 6.41 -10.06 15.43
N MET A 253 6.57 -10.77 14.31
CA MET A 253 7.83 -11.44 13.96
C MET A 253 9.01 -10.46 13.93
N LEU A 254 8.80 -9.30 13.31
CA LEU A 254 9.79 -8.23 13.31
C LEU A 254 10.11 -7.74 14.73
N MET A 255 9.10 -7.55 15.58
CA MET A 255 9.31 -7.18 16.99
C MET A 255 10.22 -8.18 17.72
N TYR A 256 9.99 -9.49 17.56
CA TYR A 256 10.84 -10.51 18.18
C TYR A 256 12.29 -10.46 17.71
N LYS A 257 12.49 -10.23 16.42
CA LYS A 257 13.83 -10.10 15.84
C LYS A 257 14.54 -8.87 16.37
N LEU A 258 13.82 -7.76 16.55
CA LEU A 258 14.35 -6.54 17.18
C LEU A 258 14.66 -6.72 18.67
N GLU A 259 13.95 -7.60 19.38
CA GLU A 259 14.22 -7.95 20.78
C GLU A 259 15.34 -8.98 20.95
N GLY A 260 15.82 -9.59 19.87
CA GLY A 260 16.85 -10.64 19.94
C GLY A 260 16.36 -11.94 20.59
N ARG A 261 15.04 -12.21 20.57
CA ARG A 261 14.50 -13.45 21.13
C ARG A 261 14.90 -14.68 20.30
N PRO A 262 15.17 -15.84 20.94
CA PRO A 262 15.48 -17.07 20.24
C PRO A 262 14.27 -17.60 19.44
N PRO A 263 14.50 -18.40 18.38
CA PRO A 263 13.44 -18.97 17.54
C PRO A 263 12.35 -19.74 18.30
N ASP A 264 12.68 -20.39 19.41
CA ASP A 264 11.73 -21.18 20.20
C ASP A 264 10.57 -20.33 20.77
N GLY A 265 10.81 -19.04 21.02
CA GLY A 265 9.76 -18.10 21.42
C GLY A 265 8.72 -17.87 20.33
N ILE A 266 9.09 -18.04 19.05
CA ILE A 266 8.23 -17.81 17.89
C ILE A 266 7.16 -18.90 17.78
N LEU A 267 7.53 -20.17 18.02
CA LEU A 267 6.61 -21.30 18.00
C LEU A 267 5.51 -21.18 19.07
N TYR A 268 5.85 -20.65 20.25
CA TYR A 268 4.88 -20.39 21.31
C TYR A 268 3.78 -19.41 20.86
N LEU A 269 4.14 -18.38 20.08
CA LEU A 269 3.21 -17.36 19.62
C LEU A 269 2.42 -17.76 18.38
N LEU A 270 3.02 -18.53 17.48
CA LEU A 270 2.27 -19.16 16.39
C LEU A 270 1.16 -20.05 16.97
N ASN A 271 1.44 -20.74 18.07
CA ASN A 271 0.48 -21.57 18.80
C ASN A 271 -0.53 -20.76 19.63
N GLU A 272 -0.13 -19.66 20.26
CA GLU A 272 -1.04 -18.81 21.06
C GLU A 272 -2.05 -18.04 20.18
N TYR A 273 -1.69 -17.75 18.91
CA TYR A 273 -2.50 -16.95 17.98
C TYR A 273 -2.94 -17.75 16.74
N PHE A 274 -3.28 -19.03 16.93
CA PHE A 274 -3.73 -20.02 15.93
C PHE A 274 -4.70 -19.49 14.85
N ALA A 275 -5.54 -18.50 15.20
CA ALA A 275 -6.51 -17.90 14.29
C ALA A 275 -5.90 -17.01 13.20
N ASP A 276 -4.77 -16.33 13.44
CA ASP A 276 -4.15 -15.48 12.42
C ASP A 276 -3.39 -16.32 11.37
N TYR A 277 -2.80 -17.44 11.77
CA TYR A 277 -2.02 -18.33 10.89
C TYR A 277 -2.88 -19.02 9.82
N HIS A 278 -4.03 -19.59 10.21
CA HIS A 278 -4.94 -20.24 9.25
C HIS A 278 -5.65 -19.26 8.30
N ASN A 279 -5.71 -17.96 8.66
CA ASN A 279 -6.34 -16.92 7.84
C ASN A 279 -5.34 -16.13 6.99
N MET A 280 -4.06 -16.52 6.99
CA MET A 280 -3.05 -15.93 6.10
C MET A 280 -3.29 -16.27 4.64
N LYS A 281 -2.81 -15.40 3.76
CA LYS A 281 -2.80 -15.69 2.33
C LYS A 281 -1.91 -16.91 2.06
N THR A 282 -2.40 -17.85 1.25
CA THR A 282 -1.69 -19.08 0.88
C THR A 282 -0.27 -18.82 0.36
N SER A 283 -0.07 -17.74 -0.40
CA SER A 283 1.25 -17.37 -0.92
C SER A 283 2.26 -16.96 0.16
N VAL A 284 1.80 -16.32 1.25
CA VAL A 284 2.64 -15.97 2.40
C VAL A 284 2.96 -17.23 3.21
N LEU A 285 1.97 -18.08 3.46
CA LEU A 285 2.16 -19.37 4.14
C LEU A 285 3.16 -20.26 3.39
N GLN A 286 3.04 -20.40 2.07
CA GLN A 286 4.00 -21.17 1.28
C GLN A 286 5.42 -20.62 1.38
N GLN A 287 5.59 -19.30 1.46
CA GLN A 287 6.90 -18.70 1.67
C GLN A 287 7.45 -18.98 3.07
N ILE A 288 6.60 -18.90 4.11
CA ILE A 288 6.97 -19.26 5.49
C ILE A 288 7.47 -20.70 5.51
N LEU A 289 6.66 -21.65 5.03
CA LEU A 289 7.00 -23.08 5.00
C LEU A 289 8.29 -23.37 4.22
N ARG A 290 8.52 -22.64 3.12
CA ARG A 290 9.72 -22.81 2.28
C ARG A 290 10.98 -22.23 2.92
N LYS A 291 10.91 -21.03 3.50
CA LYS A 291 12.09 -20.27 3.94
C LYS A 291 12.40 -20.42 5.43
N MET A 292 11.38 -20.68 6.23
CA MET A 292 11.45 -20.89 7.68
C MET A 292 10.75 -22.21 8.06
N PRO A 293 11.20 -23.37 7.54
CA PRO A 293 10.57 -24.66 7.83
C PRO A 293 10.51 -24.98 9.33
N GLU A 294 11.42 -24.41 10.13
CA GLU A 294 11.42 -24.49 11.59
C GLU A 294 10.14 -23.97 12.26
N LEU A 295 9.32 -23.19 11.54
CA LEU A 295 8.04 -22.65 12.01
C LEU A 295 6.82 -23.50 11.61
N SER A 296 7.03 -24.68 11.03
CA SER A 296 5.97 -25.51 10.39
C SER A 296 5.37 -26.59 11.30
N ASN A 297 5.73 -26.65 12.59
CA ASN A 297 5.33 -27.70 13.53
C ASN A 297 4.45 -27.18 14.66
#